data_AF-A0A7R8VXB6-F1
#
_entry.id   AF-A0A7R8VXB6-F1
#
_cell.length_a   1.000
_cell.length_b   1.000
_cell.length_c   1.000
_cell.angle_alpha   90.00
_cell.angle_beta   90.00
_cell.angle_gamma   90.00
#
_symmetry.space_group_name_H-M   'P 1'
#
loop_
_entity.id
_entity.type
_entity.pdbx_description
1 polymer ?
#
loop_
_entity_poly.entity_id
_entity_poly.type
_entity_poly.pdbx_seq_one_letter_code
_entity_poly.pdbx_strand_id
1 'polypeptide(L)'
;MLPSTQDRRHQRNSFHVYYVDLCKRQGLVPLPGVRAHREKSCLDINGDRVNFDHWGPILNALSLDRSLHFIAIRSKQFGKKLLNDVNTELKAHAVTKSPVIYTRYVLTLLLDAVSECLFKTRTLASIEIEGLPLTKEYIVIITSVSA
;
A
#
# COMPACT_ATOMS: atom_id res chain seq x y z
N MET A 1 -15.76 10.19 -28.67
CA MET A 1 -16.29 8.89 -28.21
C MET A 1 -16.34 8.91 -26.68
N LEU A 2 -17.49 8.58 -26.08
CA LEU A 2 -17.61 8.44 -24.61
C LEU A 2 -17.06 7.07 -24.20
N PRO A 3 -16.31 6.95 -23.09
CA PRO A 3 -15.77 5.67 -22.64
C PRO A 3 -16.90 4.69 -22.31
N SER A 4 -16.69 3.41 -22.64
CA SER A 4 -17.67 2.34 -22.45
C SER A 4 -18.00 2.15 -20.96
N THR A 5 -19.11 1.48 -20.64
CA THR A 5 -19.49 1.16 -19.25
C THR A 5 -18.45 0.29 -18.54
N GLN A 6 -17.70 -0.52 -19.30
CA GLN A 6 -16.62 -1.38 -18.83
C GLN A 6 -15.34 -0.56 -18.54
N ASP A 7 -15.00 0.40 -19.41
CA ASP A 7 -13.92 1.37 -19.16
C ASP A 7 -14.22 2.22 -17.92
N ARG A 8 -15.46 2.69 -17.77
CA ARG A 8 -15.89 3.44 -16.58
C ARG A 8 -15.78 2.63 -15.30
N ARG A 9 -16.08 1.33 -15.33
CA ARG A 9 -15.91 0.42 -14.17
C ARG A 9 -14.44 0.17 -13.85
N HIS A 10 -13.60 -0.07 -14.85
CA HIS A 10 -12.15 -0.21 -14.66
C HIS A 10 -11.51 1.07 -14.12
N GLN A 11 -11.93 2.23 -14.62
CA GLN A 11 -11.42 3.53 -14.18
C GLN A 11 -11.85 3.87 -12.74
N ARG A 12 -13.02 3.38 -12.31
CA ARG A 12 -13.55 3.52 -10.93
C ARG A 12 -12.89 2.59 -9.92
N ASN A 13 -12.34 1.46 -10.38
CA ASN A 13 -11.62 0.48 -9.55
C ASN A 13 -10.09 0.72 -9.54
N SER A 14 -9.64 1.89 -9.99
CA SER A 14 -8.24 2.28 -9.87
C SER A 14 -7.91 2.71 -8.44
N PHE A 15 -6.72 2.34 -7.97
CA PHE A 15 -6.19 2.64 -6.65
C PHE A 15 -6.41 4.11 -6.29
N HIS A 16 -6.09 5.02 -7.22
CA HIS A 16 -6.19 6.45 -6.98
C HIS A 16 -7.61 6.90 -6.63
N VAL A 17 -8.62 6.44 -7.39
CA VAL A 17 -10.01 6.84 -7.16
C VAL A 17 -10.48 6.33 -5.81
N TYR A 18 -10.22 5.06 -5.53
CA TYR A 18 -10.68 4.44 -4.29
C TYR A 18 -9.95 4.99 -3.06
N TYR A 19 -8.63 5.21 -3.14
CA TYR A 19 -7.84 5.85 -2.08
C TYR A 19 -8.36 7.26 -1.76
N VAL A 20 -8.61 8.08 -2.78
CA VAL A 20 -9.16 9.44 -2.58
C VAL A 20 -10.54 9.40 -1.94
N ASP A 21 -11.40 8.48 -2.37
CA ASP A 21 -12.74 8.31 -1.79
C ASP A 21 -12.69 7.81 -0.34
N LEU A 22 -11.79 6.88 -0.01
CA LEU A 22 -11.58 6.41 1.36
C LEU A 22 -11.04 7.51 2.27
N CYS A 23 -10.05 8.30 1.81
CA CYS A 23 -9.55 9.43 2.55
C CYS A 23 -10.67 10.43 2.87
N LYS A 24 -11.49 10.80 1.88
CA LYS A 24 -12.64 11.70 2.10
C LYS A 24 -13.62 11.17 3.15
N ARG A 25 -13.95 9.87 3.08
CA ARG A 25 -14.87 9.22 4.04
C ARG A 25 -14.34 9.24 5.47
N GLN A 26 -13.03 9.25 5.64
CA GLN A 26 -12.35 9.27 6.94
C GLN A 26 -11.93 10.68 7.38
N GLY A 27 -12.32 11.74 6.65
CA GLY A 27 -11.92 13.12 6.97
C GLY A 27 -10.44 13.42 6.72
N LEU A 28 -9.77 12.59 5.91
CA LEU A 28 -8.35 12.70 5.57
C LEU A 28 -8.13 13.41 4.23
N VAL A 29 -7.03 14.15 4.14
CA VAL A 29 -6.56 14.73 2.87
C VAL A 29 -5.59 13.74 2.20
N PRO A 30 -5.82 13.29 0.95
CA PRO A 30 -4.92 12.37 0.28
C PRO A 30 -3.46 12.85 0.26
N LEU A 31 -2.52 11.96 0.60
CA LEU A 31 -1.11 12.32 0.72
C LEU A 31 -0.47 12.52 -0.66
N PRO A 32 0.27 13.64 -0.89
CA PRO A 32 1.05 13.83 -2.11
C PRO A 32 2.16 12.77 -2.31
N GLY A 33 2.58 12.14 -1.22
CA GLY A 33 3.57 11.06 -1.20
C GLY A 33 3.02 9.69 -1.63
N VAL A 34 1.71 9.56 -1.81
CA VAL A 34 1.05 8.39 -2.39
C VAL A 34 0.77 8.71 -3.86
N ARG A 35 1.78 8.48 -4.70
CA ARG A 35 1.73 8.85 -6.11
C ARG A 35 1.13 7.71 -6.90
N ALA A 36 -0.12 7.89 -7.31
CA ALA A 36 -0.78 6.98 -8.24
C ALA A 36 -0.88 7.67 -9.60
N HIS A 37 -0.04 7.28 -10.55
CA HIS A 37 -0.10 7.82 -11.91
C HIS A 37 -1.14 7.03 -12.70
N ARG A 38 -2.31 7.64 -12.91
CA ARG A 38 -3.43 6.99 -13.62
C ARG A 38 -3.06 6.57 -15.04
N GLU A 39 -2.24 7.35 -15.74
CA GLU A 39 -1.79 7.05 -17.11
C GLU A 39 -0.76 5.92 -17.15
N LYS A 40 0.06 5.78 -16.11
CA LYS A 40 1.13 4.78 -16.03
C LYS A 40 0.73 3.54 -15.25
N SER A 41 -0.50 3.50 -14.73
CA SER A 41 -1.00 2.45 -13.83
C SER A 41 0.01 2.06 -12.76
N CYS A 42 0.68 3.05 -12.18
CA CYS A 42 1.76 2.82 -11.23
C CYS A 42 1.47 3.47 -9.88
N LEU A 43 1.78 2.74 -8.82
CA LEU A 43 1.73 3.22 -7.45
C LEU A 43 3.16 3.38 -6.93
N ASP A 44 3.48 4.55 -6.40
CA ASP A 44 4.77 4.85 -5.78
C ASP A 44 4.53 5.51 -4.43
N ILE A 45 4.91 4.81 -3.36
CA ILE A 45 4.72 5.24 -1.97
C ILE A 45 6.08 5.39 -1.30
N ASN A 46 6.34 6.58 -0.74
CA ASN A 46 7.38 6.76 0.26
C ASN A 46 6.81 6.48 1.65
N GLY A 47 7.04 5.27 2.17
CA GLY A 47 6.52 4.80 3.45
C GLY A 47 6.96 5.62 4.66
N ASP A 48 8.08 6.35 4.55
CA ASP A 48 8.58 7.19 5.65
C ASP A 48 7.67 8.40 5.93
N ARG A 49 6.87 8.80 4.94
CA ARG A 49 6.02 10.00 4.97
C ARG A 49 4.55 9.70 5.21
N VAL A 50 4.21 8.44 5.47
CA VAL A 50 2.84 8.00 5.70
C VAL A 50 2.61 7.87 7.20
N ASN A 51 1.70 8.68 7.74
CA ASN A 51 1.25 8.56 9.12
C ASN A 51 0.35 7.33 9.30
N PHE A 52 0.03 6.97 10.55
CA PHE A 52 -0.78 5.80 10.85
C PHE A 52 -2.15 5.82 10.14
N ASP A 53 -2.88 6.94 10.22
CA ASP A 53 -4.26 7.06 9.72
C ASP A 53 -4.39 6.83 8.21
N HIS A 54 -3.35 7.17 7.45
CA HIS A 54 -3.36 6.96 6.00
C HIS A 54 -3.11 5.52 5.57
N TRP A 55 -2.57 4.66 6.44
CA TRP A 55 -2.33 3.26 6.07
C TRP A 55 -3.64 2.53 5.79
N GLY A 56 -4.70 2.73 6.58
CA GLY A 56 -6.00 2.08 6.33
C GLY A 56 -6.53 2.29 4.90
N PRO A 57 -6.70 3.55 4.43
CA PRO A 57 -7.07 3.84 3.05
C PRO A 57 -6.14 3.27 1.98
N ILE A 58 -4.82 3.35 2.20
CA ILE A 58 -3.82 2.85 1.25
C ILE A 58 -3.95 1.33 1.10
N LEU A 59 -3.99 0.60 2.22
CA LEU A 59 -4.03 -0.86 2.26
C LEU A 59 -5.29 -1.39 1.59
N ASN A 60 -6.44 -0.78 1.88
CA ASN A 60 -7.71 -1.18 1.29
C ASN A 60 -7.79 -0.86 -0.22
N ALA A 61 -7.29 0.30 -0.64
CA ALA A 61 -7.21 0.61 -2.06
C ALA A 61 -6.24 -0.31 -2.82
N LEU A 62 -5.14 -0.71 -2.19
CA LEU A 62 -4.16 -1.61 -2.79
C LEU A 62 -4.71 -3.03 -2.93
N SER A 63 -5.34 -3.58 -1.89
CA SER A 63 -5.87 -4.95 -1.90
C SER A 63 -7.02 -5.15 -2.89
N LEU A 64 -7.75 -4.07 -3.24
CA LEU A 64 -8.88 -4.11 -4.18
C LEU A 64 -8.51 -3.70 -5.62
N ASP A 65 -7.35 -3.08 -5.84
CA ASP A 65 -6.95 -2.65 -7.19
C ASP A 65 -6.61 -3.84 -8.11
N ARG A 66 -7.09 -3.77 -9.35
CA ARG A 66 -6.85 -4.77 -10.42
C ARG A 66 -6.30 -4.14 -11.70
N SER A 67 -5.85 -2.89 -11.62
CA SER A 67 -5.42 -2.06 -12.74
C SER A 67 -3.93 -1.73 -12.71
N LEU A 68 -3.28 -1.80 -11.54
CA LEU A 68 -1.88 -1.49 -11.35
C LEU A 68 -0.98 -2.45 -12.13
N HIS A 69 -0.06 -1.87 -12.88
CA HIS A 69 1.02 -2.57 -13.60
C HIS A 69 2.32 -2.56 -12.80
N PHE A 70 2.50 -1.57 -11.93
CA PHE A 70 3.71 -1.39 -11.15
C PHE A 70 3.39 -0.89 -9.74
N ILE A 71 4.00 -1.50 -8.73
CA ILE A 71 3.94 -1.06 -7.33
C ILE A 71 5.36 -0.81 -6.84
N ALA A 72 5.64 0.37 -6.31
CA ALA A 72 6.84 0.67 -5.58
C ALA A 72 6.54 1.17 -4.17
N ILE A 73 7.18 0.55 -3.19
CA ILE A 73 7.12 0.94 -1.80
C ILE A 73 8.56 1.16 -1.34
N ARG A 74 8.87 2.41 -1.00
CA ARG A 74 10.24 2.84 -0.70
C ARG A 74 10.34 3.44 0.68
N SER A 75 11.44 3.14 1.36
CA SER A 75 11.92 3.86 2.54
C SER A 75 13.33 4.34 2.28
N LYS A 76 13.62 5.59 2.63
CA LYS A 76 14.96 6.19 2.59
C LYS A 76 15.71 5.98 3.91
N GLN A 77 15.05 5.47 4.95
CA GLN A 77 15.65 5.25 6.27
C GLN A 77 16.36 3.89 6.36
N PHE A 78 17.32 3.65 5.46
CA PHE A 78 18.09 2.40 5.43
C PHE A 78 18.71 2.05 6.80
N GLY A 79 18.62 0.77 7.18
CA GLY A 79 19.24 0.23 8.39
C GLY A 79 18.47 0.46 9.69
N LYS A 80 17.28 1.07 9.66
CA LYS A 80 16.38 1.11 10.81
C LYS A 80 15.85 -0.29 11.15
N LYS A 81 15.85 -0.63 12.44
CA LYS A 81 15.33 -1.90 12.93
C LYS A 81 13.81 -1.88 12.91
N LEU A 82 13.24 -3.02 12.53
CA LEU A 82 11.81 -3.27 12.67
C LEU A 82 11.42 -3.28 14.16
N LEU A 83 10.34 -2.59 14.49
CA LEU A 83 9.71 -2.59 15.81
C LEU A 83 8.82 -3.82 15.94
N ASN A 84 9.45 -4.96 16.23
CA ASN A 84 8.78 -6.27 16.29
C ASN A 84 7.71 -6.37 17.39
N ASP A 85 7.89 -5.66 18.49
CA ASP A 85 6.97 -5.59 19.63
C ASP A 85 5.72 -4.74 19.36
N VAL A 86 5.77 -3.92 18.30
CA VAL A 86 4.66 -3.11 17.79
C VAL A 86 3.89 -3.92 16.74
N ASN A 87 3.06 -4.83 17.24
CA ASN A 87 2.33 -5.83 16.45
C ASN A 87 0.79 -5.71 16.56
N THR A 88 0.29 -4.63 17.16
CA THR A 88 -1.15 -4.33 17.24
C THR A 88 -1.43 -2.93 16.75
N GLU A 89 -2.67 -2.70 16.34
CA GLU A 89 -3.17 -1.40 15.88
C GLU A 89 -2.89 -0.29 16.90
N LEU A 90 -3.29 -0.51 18.16
CA LEU A 90 -3.12 0.45 19.25
C LEU A 90 -1.65 0.84 19.45
N LYS A 91 -0.73 -0.14 19.42
CA LYS A 91 0.70 0.13 19.59
C LYS A 91 1.26 0.88 18.37
N ALA A 92 0.83 0.52 17.16
CA ALA A 92 1.27 1.17 15.94
C ALA A 92 0.82 2.64 15.86
N HIS A 93 -0.43 2.92 16.27
CA HIS A 93 -0.95 4.28 16.39
C HIS A 93 -0.18 5.12 17.42
N ALA A 94 0.34 4.50 18.49
CA ALA A 94 1.13 5.18 19.51
C ALA A 94 2.58 5.52 19.07
N VAL A 95 3.05 5.04 17.92
CA VAL A 95 4.42 5.29 17.44
C VAL A 95 4.54 6.71 16.88
N THR A 96 5.44 7.49 17.48
CA THR A 96 5.70 8.89 17.09
C THR A 96 7.14 9.17 16.67
N LYS A 97 8.10 8.34 17.09
CA LYS A 97 9.55 8.56 16.90
C LYS A 97 10.16 7.80 15.73
N SER A 98 9.36 7.05 14.99
CA SER A 98 9.81 6.25 13.86
C SER A 98 8.69 6.15 12.84
N PRO A 99 8.99 5.98 11.53
CA PRO A 99 7.94 5.81 10.55
C PRO A 99 7.13 4.55 10.84
N VAL A 100 5.81 4.68 10.76
CA VAL A 100 4.87 3.63 11.18
C VAL A 100 5.04 2.35 10.35
N ILE A 101 5.52 2.46 9.10
CA ILE A 101 5.86 1.30 8.25
C ILE A 101 6.94 0.38 8.84
N TYR A 102 7.72 0.83 9.83
CA TYR A 102 8.69 0.01 10.55
C TYR A 102 8.09 -0.77 11.73
N THR A 103 6.78 -0.66 11.94
CA THR A 103 6.09 -1.52 12.91
C THR A 103 5.78 -2.86 12.25
N ARG A 104 5.92 -3.96 13.00
CA ARG A 104 5.50 -5.29 12.51
C ARG A 104 4.05 -5.26 12.04
N TYR A 105 3.18 -4.57 12.77
CA TYR A 105 1.77 -4.43 12.42
C TYR A 105 1.55 -3.86 11.01
N VAL A 106 2.04 -2.65 10.72
CA VAL A 106 1.80 -2.01 9.42
C VAL A 106 2.56 -2.71 8.29
N LEU A 107 3.79 -3.17 8.54
CA LEU A 107 4.56 -3.86 7.50
C LEU A 107 3.89 -5.17 7.06
N THR A 108 3.37 -5.96 8.01
CA THR A 108 2.61 -7.18 7.70
C THR A 108 1.38 -6.86 6.87
N LEU A 109 0.53 -5.92 7.31
CA LEU A 109 -0.68 -5.55 6.58
C LEU A 109 -0.38 -5.03 5.17
N LEU A 110 0.71 -4.28 5.01
CA LEU A 110 1.15 -3.80 3.70
C LEU A 110 1.51 -4.93 2.77
N LEU A 111 2.26 -5.91 3.25
CA LEU A 111 2.67 -7.05 2.44
C LEU A 111 1.51 -7.99 2.14
N ASP A 112 0.54 -8.12 3.05
CA ASP A 112 -0.72 -8.82 2.80
C ASP A 112 -1.50 -8.11 1.67
N ALA A 113 -1.65 -6.79 1.74
CA ALA A 113 -2.35 -6.03 0.70
C ALA A 113 -1.64 -6.10 -0.67
N VAL A 114 -0.30 -6.10 -0.68
CA VAL A 114 0.50 -6.32 -1.89
C VAL A 114 0.31 -7.75 -2.42
N SER A 115 0.34 -8.76 -1.55
CA SER A 115 0.09 -10.16 -1.93
C SER A 115 -1.29 -10.32 -2.55
N GLU A 116 -2.32 -9.76 -1.92
CA GLU A 116 -3.67 -9.77 -2.47
C GLU A 116 -3.76 -9.12 -3.85
N CYS A 117 -3.09 -7.98 -4.05
CA CYS A 117 -3.02 -7.34 -5.36
C CYS A 117 -2.33 -8.27 -6.36
N LEU A 118 -1.15 -8.80 -6.02
CA LEU A 118 -0.34 -9.69 -6.85
C LEU A 118 -1.13 -10.91 -7.34
N PHE A 119 -1.84 -11.60 -6.46
CA PHE A 119 -2.55 -12.83 -6.81
C PHE A 119 -3.90 -12.61 -7.50
N LYS A 120 -4.56 -11.46 -7.26
CA LYS A 120 -5.90 -11.18 -7.81
C LYS A 120 -5.86 -10.38 -9.10
N THR A 121 -4.77 -9.67 -9.39
CA THR A 121 -4.60 -8.90 -10.63
C THR A 121 -3.95 -9.72 -11.74
N ARG A 122 -4.23 -9.36 -13.00
CA ARG A 122 -3.57 -9.95 -14.18
C ARG A 122 -2.62 -8.98 -14.89
N THR A 123 -2.55 -7.75 -14.41
CA THR A 123 -1.88 -6.62 -15.08
C THR A 123 -0.57 -6.24 -14.41
N LEU A 124 -0.34 -6.68 -13.17
CA LEU A 124 0.86 -6.33 -12.40
C LEU A 124 2.09 -7.02 -12.99
N ALA A 125 2.99 -6.21 -13.51
CA ALA A 125 4.23 -6.65 -14.15
C ALA A 125 5.41 -6.63 -13.19
N SER A 126 5.41 -5.74 -12.19
CA SER A 126 6.54 -5.60 -11.27
C SER A 126 6.15 -4.99 -9.92
N ILE A 127 6.84 -5.45 -8.87
CA ILE A 127 6.79 -4.94 -7.51
C ILE A 127 8.23 -4.60 -7.09
N GLU A 128 8.43 -3.37 -6.63
CA GLU A 128 9.68 -2.92 -6.02
C GLU A 128 9.45 -2.60 -4.54
N ILE A 129 10.22 -3.24 -3.67
CA ILE A 129 10.26 -2.91 -2.24
C ILE A 129 11.70 -2.56 -1.89
N GLU A 130 11.91 -1.30 -1.53
CA GLU A 130 13.25 -0.73 -1.32
C GLU A 130 13.38 -0.16 0.08
N GLY A 131 14.49 -0.48 0.75
CA GLY A 131 14.87 0.10 2.04
C GLY A 131 14.06 -0.38 3.24
N LEU A 132 13.11 -1.31 3.06
CA LEU A 132 12.35 -1.91 4.17
C LEU A 132 13.08 -3.11 4.80
N PRO A 133 12.93 -3.33 6.11
CA PRO A 133 13.58 -4.42 6.84
C PRO A 133 12.85 -5.77 6.61
N LEU A 134 12.89 -6.28 5.37
CA LEU A 134 12.27 -7.55 5.01
C LEU A 134 13.14 -8.74 5.43
N THR A 135 12.64 -9.51 6.39
CA THR A 135 13.15 -10.85 6.74
C THR A 135 12.50 -11.93 5.86
N LYS A 136 12.96 -13.18 5.99
CA LYS A 136 12.39 -14.34 5.27
C LYS A 136 10.88 -14.49 5.49
N GLU A 137 10.38 -14.21 6.69
CA GLU A 137 8.95 -14.28 7.04
C GLU A 137 8.11 -13.37 6.12
N TYR A 138 8.59 -12.16 5.84
CA TYR A 138 7.90 -11.20 4.98
C TYR A 138 7.91 -11.59 3.51
N ILE A 139 8.96 -12.27 3.05
CA ILE A 139 9.00 -12.84 1.69
C ILE A 139 7.97 -13.97 1.55
N VAL A 140 7.74 -14.76 2.60
CA VAL A 140 6.67 -15.77 2.59
C VAL A 140 5.30 -15.09 2.50
N ILE A 141 5.05 -14.02 3.27
CA ILE A 141 3.78 -13.28 3.22
C ILE A 141 3.45 -12.80 1.80
N ILE A 142 4.40 -12.13 1.13
CA ILE A 142 4.16 -11.58 -0.21
C ILE A 142 4.01 -12.66 -1.30
N THR A 143 4.57 -13.86 -1.09
CA THR A 143 4.54 -14.97 -2.07
C THR A 143 3.49 -16.03 -1.75
N SER A 144 2.75 -15.88 -0.66
CA SER A 144 1.71 -16.83 -0.24
C SER A 144 0.33 -16.23 -0.45
N VAL A 145 -0.62 -17.07 -0.86
CA VAL A 145 -2.03 -16.69 -0.93
C VAL A 145 -2.58 -16.71 0.49
N SER A 146 -3.07 -15.57 0.99
CA SER A 146 -3.86 -15.53 2.22
C SER A 146 -5.12 -16.38 2.01
N ALA A 147 -5.23 -17.48 2.77
CA ALA A 147 -6.34 -18.43 2.70
C ALA A 147 -7.67 -17.83 3.15
#